data_AF-A0A4R9GT27-F1
#
_entry.id   AF-A0A4R9GT27-F1
#
_cell.length_a   1.000
_cell.length_b   1.000
_cell.length_c   1.000
_cell.angle_alpha   90.00
_cell.angle_beta   90.00
_cell.angle_gamma   90.00
#
_symmetry.space_group_name_H-M   'P 1'
#
loop_
_entity.id
_entity.type
_entity.pdbx_description
1 polymer ?
#
loop_
_entity_poly.entity_id
_entity_poly.type
_entity_poly.pdbx_seq_one_letter_code
_entity_poly.pdbx_strand_id
1 'polypeptide(L)' 'MVWNALKEGVLPEKSQPTLFRDKKGGYFLGEVGTDGLIKKTESGYRYSIRDGFVTHWAYVKGP' A
#
# COMPACT_ATOMS: atom_id res chain seq x y z
N MET A 1 12.57 -3.17 8.96
CA MET A 1 11.31 -2.79 8.30
C MET A 1 10.16 -3.15 9.21
N VAL A 2 9.18 -2.26 9.42
CA VAL A 2 8.02 -2.49 10.30
C VAL A 2 6.77 -2.58 9.43
N TRP A 3 6.00 -3.66 9.59
CA TRP A 3 4.75 -3.87 8.86
C TRP A 3 3.57 -3.37 9.67
N ASN A 4 2.72 -2.57 9.02
CA ASN A 4 1.48 -2.07 9.57
C ASN A 4 0.30 -2.75 8.87
N ALA A 5 -0.69 -3.18 9.64
CA ALA A 5 -1.95 -3.67 9.06
C ALA A 5 -2.69 -2.52 8.37
N LEU A 6 -3.17 -2.77 7.15
CA LEU A 6 -3.96 -1.81 6.39
C LEU A 6 -5.39 -1.80 6.95
N LYS A 7 -5.83 -0.64 7.45
CA LYS A 7 -7.17 -0.42 7.98
C LYS A 7 -7.58 1.03 7.75
N GLU A 8 -8.89 1.30 7.72
CA GLU A 8 -9.38 2.68 7.63
C GLU A 8 -8.76 3.53 8.76
N GLY A 9 -8.14 4.64 8.40
CA GLY A 9 -7.43 5.54 9.34
C GLY A 9 -5.97 5.20 9.64
N VAL A 10 -5.45 4.03 9.24
CA VAL A 10 -4.02 3.69 9.35
C VAL A 10 -3.46 3.36 7.98
N LEU A 11 -3.18 4.42 7.25
CA LEU A 11 -2.64 4.40 5.90
C LEU A 11 -1.24 5.02 5.88
N PRO A 12 -0.38 4.60 4.94
CA PRO A 12 0.86 5.31 4.69
C PRO A 12 0.56 6.74 4.21
N GLU A 13 1.55 7.61 4.32
CA GLU A 13 1.49 8.96 3.79
C GLU A 13 1.20 8.95 2.28
N LYS A 14 0.39 9.92 1.87
CA LYS A 14 -0.01 10.09 0.47
C LYS A 14 1.23 10.40 -0.38
N SER A 15 1.24 9.86 -1.60
CA SER A 15 2.32 10.06 -2.58
C SER A 15 3.72 9.62 -2.08
N GLN A 16 3.80 8.81 -1.02
CA GLN A 16 5.05 8.23 -0.55
C GLN A 16 5.22 6.81 -1.09
N PRO A 17 6.37 6.49 -1.71
CA PRO A 17 6.69 5.12 -2.11
C PRO A 17 6.59 4.16 -0.92
N THR A 18 5.69 3.20 -1.03
CA THR A 18 5.34 2.27 0.05
C THR A 18 5.33 0.85 -0.49
N LEU A 19 5.84 -0.09 0.31
CA LEU A 19 5.73 -1.51 0.03
C LEU A 19 4.40 -2.02 0.57
N PHE A 20 3.60 -2.64 -0.28
CA PHE A 20 2.32 -3.24 0.08
C PHE A 20 2.38 -4.75 0.00
N ARG A 21 1.59 -5.41 0.85
CA ARG A 21 1.39 -6.86 0.84
C ARG A 21 -0.05 -7.19 0.49
N ASP A 22 -0.25 -8.05 -0.49
CA ASP A 22 -1.57 -8.54 -0.85
C ASP A 22 -2.02 -9.74 0.02
N LYS A 23 -3.30 -10.10 -0.08
CA LYS A 23 -3.91 -11.21 0.67
C LYS A 23 -3.38 -12.61 0.28
N LYS A 24 -2.72 -12.73 -0.87
CA LYS A 24 -2.06 -13.95 -1.33
C LYS A 24 -0.60 -14.04 -0.83
N GLY A 25 -0.13 -13.01 -0.11
CA GLY A 25 1.23 -12.93 0.40
C GLY A 25 2.23 -12.34 -0.59
N GLY A 26 1.78 -11.85 -1.75
CA GLY A 26 2.61 -11.12 -2.71
C GLY A 26 2.94 -9.71 -2.22
N TYR A 27 4.01 -9.15 -2.78
CA TYR A 27 4.47 -7.80 -2.46
C TYR A 27 4.54 -6.95 -3.72
N PHE A 28 4.23 -5.66 -3.59
CA PHE A 28 4.40 -4.70 -4.67
C PHE A 28 4.67 -3.30 -4.14
N LEU A 29 5.33 -2.49 -4.96
CA LEU A 29 5.49 -1.06 -4.70
C LEU A 29 4.29 -0.28 -5.20
N GLY A 30 3.90 0.72 -4.42
CA GLY A 30 2.84 1.64 -4.78
C GLY A 30 2.86 2.89 -3.92
N GLU A 31 1.81 3.68 -4.05
CA GLU A 31 1.57 4.89 -3.28
C GLU A 31 0.07 5.02 -2.97
N VAL A 32 -0.27 5.69 -1.88
CA VAL A 32 -1.67 6.10 -1.65
C VAL A 32 -1.90 7.42 -2.38
N GLY A 33 -2.86 7.41 -3.30
CA GLY A 33 -3.28 8.59 -4.04
C GLY A 33 -4.04 9.59 -3.18
N THR A 34 -4.27 10.78 -3.73
CA THR A 34 -5.07 11.82 -3.08
C THR A 34 -6.53 11.40 -2.90
N ASP A 35 -7.02 10.54 -3.78
CA ASP A 35 -8.32 9.86 -3.76
C ASP A 35 -8.44 8.75 -2.70
N GLY A 36 -7.35 8.46 -1.97
CA GLY A 36 -7.33 7.40 -0.95
C GLY A 36 -7.20 5.99 -1.52
N LEU A 37 -6.99 5.85 -2.83
CA LEU A 37 -6.74 4.56 -3.46
C LEU A 37 -5.25 4.22 -3.46
N ILE A 38 -4.93 2.94 -3.37
CA ILE A 38 -3.55 2.47 -3.50
C ILE A 38 -3.25 2.26 -4.97
N LYS A 39 -2.29 3.01 -5.53
CA LYS A 39 -1.85 2.88 -6.91
C LYS A 39 -0.57 2.07 -6.97
N LYS A 40 -0.59 0.96 -7.72
CA LYS A 40 0.59 0.13 -7.97
C LYS A 40 1.51 0.80 -9.00
N THR A 41 2.79 0.93 -8.68
CA THR A 41 3.76 1.71 -9.48
C THR A 41 3.96 1.14 -10.88
N GLU A 42 4.07 -0.19 -11.01
CA GLU A 42 4.44 -0.83 -12.28
C GLU A 42 3.30 -0.88 -13.31
N SER A 43 2.06 -1.05 -12.85
CA SER A 43 0.92 -1.39 -13.70
C SER A 43 -0.18 -0.33 -13.72
N GLY A 44 -0.12 0.68 -12.85
CA GLY A 44 -1.16 1.70 -12.72
C GLY A 44 -2.49 1.23 -12.11
N TYR A 45 -2.67 -0.07 -11.88
CA TYR A 45 -3.80 -0.64 -11.14
C TYR A 45 -4.01 0.08 -9.81
N ARG A 46 -5.28 0.32 -9.49
CA ARG A 46 -5.72 0.95 -8.25
C ARG A 46 -6.48 -0.05 -7.40
N TYR A 47 -6.24 -0.02 -6.10
CA TYR A 47 -6.91 -0.86 -5.12
C TYR A 47 -7.60 0.01 -4.09
N SER A 48 -8.87 -0.30 -3.80
CA SER A 48 -9.51 0.25 -2.62
C SER A 48 -9.06 -0.52 -1.39
N ILE A 49 -8.84 0.20 -0.29
CA ILE A 49 -8.58 -0.41 1.02
C ILE A 49 -9.74 -1.32 1.45
N ARG A 50 -10.97 -1.00 1.01
CA ARG A 50 -12.19 -1.73 1.33
C ARG A 50 -12.30 -3.09 0.64
N ASP A 51 -11.57 -3.30 -0.45
CA ASP A 51 -11.65 -4.54 -1.22
C ASP A 51 -10.96 -5.71 -0.50
N GLY A 52 -10.19 -5.43 0.56
CA GLY A 52 -9.45 -6.43 1.34
C GLY A 52 -8.37 -7.16 0.54
N PHE A 53 -8.06 -6.69 -0.67
CA PHE A 53 -6.99 -7.26 -1.50
C PHE A 53 -5.62 -6.96 -0.92
N VAL A 54 -5.41 -5.73 -0.44
CA VAL A 54 -4.18 -5.31 0.23
C VAL A 54 -4.37 -5.42 1.74
N THR A 55 -3.41 -6.01 2.44
CA THR A 55 -3.55 -6.35 3.87
C THR A 55 -2.58 -5.60 4.76
N HIS A 56 -1.38 -5.30 4.27
CA HIS A 56 -0.33 -4.64 5.05
C HIS A 56 0.46 -3.67 4.20
N TRP A 57 1.12 -2.73 4.87
CA TRP A 57 2.04 -1.78 4.26
C TRP A 57 3.28 -1.55 5.14
N ALA A 58 4.38 -1.16 4.51
CA ALA A 58 5.62 -0.81 5.19
C ALA A 58 6.36 0.26 4.37
N TYR A 59 6.99 1.22 5.06
CA TYR A 59 7.92 2.12 4.39
C TYR A 59 9.19 1.36 4.00
N VAL A 60 9.61 1.61 2.77
CA VAL A 60 10.96 1.26 2.33
C VAL A 60 11.89 2.27 2.97
N LYS A 61 12.48 1.92 4.12
CA LYS A 61 13.64 2.66 4.62
C LYS A 61 14.80 2.35 3.68
N GLY A 62 15.32 3.39 3.03
CA GLY A 62 16.62 3.29 2.36
C GLY A 62 17.73 2.93 3.35
N PRO A 63 18.90 2.49 2.86
CA PRO A 63 20.10 2.38 3.68
C PRO A 63 20.45 3.72 4.36
#